data_AF-A0AA35RSM0-F1
#
_entry.id   AF-A0AA35RSM0-F1
#
_cell.length_a   1.000
_cell.length_b   1.000
_cell.length_c   1.000
_cell.angle_alpha   90.00
_cell.angle_beta   90.00
_cell.angle_gamma   90.00
#
_symmetry.space_group_name_H-M   'P 1'
#
loop_
_entity.id
_entity.type
_entity.pdbx_description
1 polymer ?
#
loop_
_entity_poly.entity_id
_entity_poly.type
_entity_poly.pdbx_seq_one_letter_code
_entity_poly.pdbx_strand_id
1 'polypeptide(L)'
;AISCIGFCVSVVECGYLSSPSCESRTERREPVHAGKTPSSPLSPTAQRLLTEFGLRYGVGDLYRKIIYLDYLARHFDYEVWYIRHCTEELRSIRELLPRNRNKITAVRKEMDLLKTTVHLLHGQTDNCLTKIDRLFQDSPTEGVASLIELLAEVLDAEMSLFGKRVLTVEEWLKRYLKRGFALRYERRKEIHADETMNTRTAKPFVPTPALVNALLLSIKDEVKEYRDKFQPVFRR
;
A
#
# COMPACT_ATOMS: atom_id res chain seq x y z
N ALA A 1 -29.48 -6.09 20.89
CA ALA A 1 -29.38 -4.68 20.48
C ALA A 1 -28.62 -3.91 21.55
N ILE A 2 -27.28 -4.00 21.52
CA ILE A 2 -26.40 -3.51 22.60
C ILE A 2 -25.14 -2.92 21.95
N SER A 3 -24.74 -1.76 22.48
CA SER A 3 -23.40 -1.17 22.43
C SER A 3 -22.91 -0.55 21.11
N CYS A 4 -23.42 0.65 20.82
CA CYS A 4 -22.59 1.74 20.30
C CYS A 4 -22.40 2.74 21.45
N ILE A 5 -21.24 3.40 21.49
CA ILE A 5 -20.75 4.42 22.45
C ILE A 5 -19.70 3.85 23.41
N GLY A 6 -18.44 4.11 23.04
CA GLY A 6 -17.24 3.81 23.81
C GLY A 6 -15.99 4.18 23.02
N PHE A 7 -15.93 5.37 22.43
CA PHE A 7 -14.70 5.94 21.87
C PHE A 7 -14.18 6.98 22.87
N CYS A 8 -13.39 6.52 23.85
CA CYS A 8 -12.52 7.40 24.61
C CYS A 8 -11.24 7.62 23.79
N VAL A 9 -11.03 8.88 23.43
CA VAL A 9 -9.81 9.40 22.83
C VAL A 9 -8.72 9.38 23.89
N SER A 10 -7.71 8.53 23.71
CA SER A 10 -6.41 8.68 24.36
C SER A 10 -5.42 9.08 23.26
N VAL A 11 -5.17 10.38 23.17
CA VAL A 11 -4.06 10.94 22.38
C VAL A 11 -2.79 10.55 23.11
N VAL A 12 -2.15 9.47 22.66
CA VAL A 12 -0.76 9.19 23.04
C VAL A 12 0.11 9.91 22.02
N GLU A 13 0.84 10.92 22.51
CA GLU A 13 1.95 11.57 21.80
C GLU A 13 2.92 10.49 21.33
N CYS A 14 2.93 10.24 20.02
CA CYS A 14 3.93 9.43 19.36
C CYS A 14 4.65 10.35 18.39
N GLY A 15 5.77 10.92 18.86
CA GLY A 15 6.68 11.71 18.05
C GLY A 15 7.28 10.85 16.93
N TYR A 16 6.65 10.87 15.76
CA TYR A 16 7.25 10.38 14.54
C TYR A 16 7.95 11.55 13.85
N LEU A 17 9.28 11.42 13.78
CA LEU A 17 10.14 12.19 12.88
C LEU A 17 9.50 12.17 11.49
N SER A 18 8.97 13.32 11.10
CA SER A 18 8.34 13.53 9.82
C SER A 18 9.43 13.59 8.76
N SER A 19 9.64 12.48 8.05
CA SER A 19 10.37 12.53 6.78
C SER A 19 9.61 13.48 5.85
N PRO A 20 10.28 14.43 5.18
CA PRO A 20 9.60 15.34 4.27
C PRO A 20 8.99 14.51 3.13
N SER A 21 7.66 14.47 3.09
CA SER A 21 6.92 13.91 1.98
C SER A 21 7.16 14.80 0.77
N CYS A 22 8.01 14.36 -0.16
CA CYS A 22 8.04 14.89 -1.51
C CYS A 22 6.68 14.63 -2.17
N GLU A 23 5.72 15.53 -1.93
CA GLU A 23 4.56 15.71 -2.81
C GLU A 23 5.04 16.40 -4.10
N SER A 24 5.96 15.75 -4.83
CA SER A 24 6.22 16.12 -6.21
C SER A 24 4.98 15.77 -7.01
N ARG A 25 4.31 16.81 -7.53
CA ARG A 25 3.33 16.77 -8.63
C ARG A 25 3.21 15.38 -9.25
N THR A 26 2.16 14.65 -8.90
CA THR A 26 1.65 13.56 -9.73
C THR A 26 1.08 14.20 -10.99
N GLU A 27 1.96 14.65 -11.89
CA GLU A 27 1.62 14.65 -13.31
C GLU A 27 1.13 13.24 -13.58
N ARG A 28 -0.13 13.15 -13.99
CA ARG A 28 -0.81 11.92 -14.37
C ARG A 28 0.10 11.27 -15.40
N ARG A 29 0.93 10.31 -14.98
CA ARG A 29 1.78 9.57 -15.92
C ARG A 29 0.81 8.94 -16.89
N GLU A 30 0.90 9.34 -18.16
CA GLU A 30 0.11 8.70 -19.18
C GLU A 30 0.36 7.20 -19.08
N PRO A 31 -0.68 6.36 -19.13
CA PRO A 31 -0.51 4.93 -19.04
C PRO A 31 0.49 4.54 -20.13
N VAL A 32 1.68 4.07 -19.71
CA VAL A 32 2.84 3.81 -20.57
C VAL A 32 2.49 2.81 -21.70
N HIS A 33 1.36 2.11 -21.56
CA HIS A 33 0.91 1.07 -22.46
C HIS A 33 -0.43 1.34 -23.18
N ALA A 34 -0.88 2.60 -23.30
CA ALA A 34 -2.02 2.98 -24.16
C ALA A 34 -3.27 2.08 -24.02
N GLY A 35 -3.54 1.59 -22.81
CA GLY A 35 -4.69 0.72 -22.51
C GLY A 35 -4.55 -0.76 -22.91
N LYS A 36 -3.40 -1.20 -23.43
CA LYS A 36 -3.09 -2.63 -23.60
C LYS A 36 -2.24 -3.09 -22.42
N THR A 37 -2.79 -3.98 -21.60
CA THR A 37 -2.01 -4.66 -20.55
C THR A 37 -0.82 -5.36 -21.22
N PRO A 38 0.43 -5.01 -20.88
CA PRO A 38 1.59 -5.68 -21.45
C PRO A 38 1.54 -7.15 -21.07
N SER A 39 1.68 -8.04 -22.05
CA SER A 39 1.72 -9.49 -21.81
C SER A 39 3.02 -9.94 -21.15
N SER A 40 4.06 -9.11 -21.19
CA SER A 40 5.35 -9.32 -20.55
C SER A 40 5.98 -7.96 -20.22
N PRO A 41 6.65 -7.83 -19.06
CA PRO A 41 7.37 -6.62 -18.67
C PRO A 41 8.63 -6.38 -19.51
N LEU A 42 9.16 -7.42 -20.17
CA LEU A 42 10.36 -7.35 -20.99
C LEU A 42 10.08 -7.85 -22.40
N SER A 43 10.73 -7.23 -23.39
CA SER A 43 10.72 -7.74 -24.76
C SER A 43 11.45 -9.10 -24.83
N PRO A 44 11.07 -9.99 -25.77
CA PRO A 44 11.72 -11.30 -25.92
C PRO A 44 13.24 -11.20 -26.11
N THR A 45 13.71 -10.15 -26.80
CA THR A 45 15.13 -9.86 -27.00
C THR A 45 15.83 -9.51 -25.68
N ALA A 46 15.23 -8.64 -24.86
CA ALA A 46 15.78 -8.27 -23.56
C ALA A 46 15.83 -9.48 -22.62
N GLN A 47 14.78 -10.30 -22.60
CA GLN A 47 14.72 -11.53 -21.82
C GLN A 47 15.83 -12.51 -22.22
N ARG A 48 16.04 -12.71 -23.54
CA ARG A 48 17.13 -13.54 -24.06
C ARG A 48 18.50 -13.02 -23.61
N LEU A 49 18.75 -11.72 -23.73
CA LEU A 49 20.02 -11.11 -23.34
C LEU A 49 20.32 -11.28 -21.85
N LEU A 50 19.33 -11.02 -20.98
CA LEU A 50 19.48 -11.22 -19.53
C LEU A 50 19.68 -12.70 -19.16
N THR A 51 19.05 -13.61 -19.91
CA THR A 51 19.24 -15.05 -19.73
C THR A 51 20.65 -15.47 -20.11
N GLU A 52 21.12 -15.09 -21.31
CA GLU A 52 22.47 -15.42 -21.76
C GLU A 52 23.54 -14.78 -20.85
N PHE A 53 23.33 -13.54 -20.41
CA PHE A 53 24.21 -12.88 -19.44
C PHE A 53 24.26 -13.66 -18.12
N GLY A 54 23.11 -14.02 -17.56
CA GLY A 54 23.04 -14.78 -16.32
C GLY A 54 23.78 -16.12 -16.41
N LEU A 55 23.63 -16.84 -17.53
CA LEU A 55 24.32 -18.11 -17.76
C LEU A 55 25.84 -17.95 -17.90
N ARG A 56 26.31 -16.94 -18.64
CA ARG A 56 27.75 -16.73 -18.90
C ARG A 56 28.52 -16.29 -17.65
N TYR A 57 27.89 -15.50 -16.78
CA TYR A 57 28.54 -14.96 -15.58
C TYR A 57 28.16 -15.72 -14.29
N GLY A 58 27.42 -16.83 -14.40
CA GLY A 58 27.03 -17.64 -13.24
C GLY A 58 26.11 -16.91 -12.26
N VAL A 59 25.25 -16.02 -12.76
CA VAL A 59 24.31 -15.25 -11.93
C VAL A 59 23.13 -16.16 -11.56
N GLY A 60 22.99 -16.45 -10.27
CA GLY A 60 21.92 -17.28 -9.75
C GLY A 60 20.51 -16.75 -10.09
N ASP A 61 19.56 -17.66 -10.29
CA ASP A 61 18.17 -17.29 -10.60
C ASP A 61 17.50 -16.49 -9.48
N LEU A 62 17.74 -16.89 -8.23
CA LEU A 62 17.27 -16.19 -7.04
C LEU A 62 17.72 -14.73 -7.03
N TYR A 63 19.02 -14.46 -7.27
CA TYR A 63 19.54 -13.10 -7.29
C TYR A 63 18.91 -12.24 -8.39
N ARG A 64 18.77 -12.79 -9.60
CA ARG A 64 18.13 -12.07 -10.72
C ARG A 64 16.70 -11.67 -10.37
N LYS A 65 15.93 -12.57 -9.76
CA LYS A 65 14.56 -12.28 -9.31
C LYS A 65 14.53 -11.25 -8.19
N ILE A 66 15.44 -11.32 -7.20
CA ILE A 66 15.53 -10.32 -6.14
C ILE A 66 15.82 -8.93 -6.72
N ILE A 67 16.77 -8.81 -7.64
CA ILE A 67 17.11 -7.53 -8.29
C ILE A 67 15.92 -7.00 -9.09
N TYR A 68 15.21 -7.88 -9.79
CA TYR A 68 14.03 -7.49 -10.54
C TYR A 68 12.90 -7.01 -9.62
N LEU A 69 12.63 -7.72 -8.52
CA LEU A 69 11.66 -7.28 -7.52
C LEU A 69 12.08 -5.96 -6.85
N ASP A 70 13.38 -5.75 -6.60
CA ASP A 70 13.89 -4.47 -6.06
C ASP A 70 13.60 -3.31 -7.01
N TYR A 71 13.79 -3.53 -8.32
CA TYR A 71 13.42 -2.57 -9.34
C TYR A 71 11.91 -2.28 -9.30
N LEU A 72 11.07 -3.32 -9.25
CA LEU A 72 9.62 -3.15 -9.18
C LEU A 72 9.18 -2.39 -7.93
N ALA A 73 9.79 -2.67 -6.77
CA ALA A 73 9.46 -2.01 -5.51
C ALA A 73 9.85 -0.52 -5.50
N ARG A 74 10.97 -0.16 -6.15
CA ARG A 74 11.42 1.25 -6.29
C ARG A 74 10.57 2.05 -7.27
N HIS A 75 10.04 1.39 -8.30
CA HIS A 75 9.24 1.99 -9.36
C HIS A 75 7.78 1.57 -9.28
N PHE A 76 7.29 1.34 -8.05
CA PHE A 76 5.98 0.76 -7.81
C PHE A 76 4.86 1.59 -8.45
N ASP A 77 3.99 0.92 -9.20
CA ASP A 77 2.80 1.49 -9.82
C ASP A 77 1.53 0.86 -9.22
N TYR A 78 0.45 1.63 -9.15
CA TYR A 78 -0.83 1.22 -8.60
C TYR A 78 -1.76 0.57 -9.64
N GLU A 79 -1.30 0.39 -10.88
CA GLU A 79 -2.02 -0.40 -11.88
C GLU A 79 -2.20 -1.87 -11.42
N VAL A 80 -3.41 -2.41 -11.58
CA VAL A 80 -3.80 -3.74 -11.07
C VAL A 80 -2.84 -4.84 -11.54
N TRP A 81 -2.45 -4.82 -12.81
CA TRP A 81 -1.53 -5.81 -13.37
C TRP A 81 -0.14 -5.70 -12.75
N TYR A 82 0.32 -4.49 -12.43
CA TYR A 82 1.63 -4.24 -11.83
C TYR A 82 1.68 -4.80 -10.40
N ILE A 83 0.61 -4.58 -9.63
CA ILE A 83 0.44 -5.13 -8.28
C ILE A 83 0.48 -6.66 -8.34
N ARG A 84 -0.29 -7.29 -9.25
CA ARG A 84 -0.27 -8.74 -9.45
C ARG A 84 1.10 -9.27 -9.85
N HIS A 85 1.77 -8.57 -10.76
CA HIS A 85 3.11 -8.93 -11.21
C HIS A 85 4.13 -8.90 -10.05
N CYS A 86 4.05 -7.90 -9.16
CA CYS A 86 4.85 -7.86 -7.94
C CYS A 86 4.55 -9.04 -7.00
N THR A 87 3.27 -9.39 -6.83
CA THR A 87 2.81 -10.53 -6.03
C THR A 87 3.37 -11.84 -6.56
N GLU A 88 3.26 -12.08 -7.86
CA GLU A 88 3.75 -13.30 -8.53
C GLU A 88 5.28 -13.43 -8.44
N GLU A 89 6.02 -12.34 -8.67
CA GLU A 89 7.48 -12.37 -8.53
C GLU A 89 7.93 -12.62 -7.08
N LEU A 90 7.26 -12.01 -6.10
CA LEU A 90 7.54 -12.28 -4.69
C LEU A 90 7.24 -13.74 -4.32
N ARG A 91 6.10 -14.28 -4.78
CA ARG A 91 5.73 -15.69 -4.58
C ARG A 91 6.77 -16.62 -5.20
N SER A 92 7.21 -16.32 -6.42
CA SER A 92 8.25 -17.08 -7.12
C SER A 92 9.59 -17.06 -6.37
N ILE A 93 10.00 -15.92 -5.81
CA ILE A 93 11.20 -15.83 -4.95
C ILE A 93 11.02 -16.71 -3.70
N ARG A 94 9.86 -16.65 -3.05
CA ARG A 94 9.56 -17.47 -1.86
C ARG A 94 9.63 -18.96 -2.14
N GLU A 95 9.18 -19.41 -3.31
CA GLU A 95 9.24 -20.82 -3.72
C GLU A 95 10.68 -21.31 -3.92
N LEU A 96 11.60 -20.44 -4.32
CA LEU A 96 13.03 -20.75 -4.43
C LEU A 96 13.74 -20.80 -3.07
N LEU A 97 13.17 -20.21 -2.02
CA LEU A 97 13.75 -20.23 -0.69
C LEU A 97 13.38 -21.54 0.05
N PRO A 98 14.36 -22.25 0.65
CA PRO A 98 14.05 -23.46 1.40
C PRO A 98 13.22 -23.12 2.64
N ARG A 99 12.15 -23.90 2.86
CA ARG A 99 11.25 -23.74 4.03
C ARG A 99 12.00 -23.80 5.37
N ASN A 100 13.08 -24.58 5.43
CA ASN A 100 13.93 -24.64 6.60
C ASN A 100 15.03 -23.57 6.50
N ARG A 101 14.94 -22.54 7.34
CA ARG A 101 15.92 -21.44 7.39
C ARG A 101 17.36 -21.91 7.57
N ASN A 102 17.56 -22.99 8.31
CA ASN A 102 18.89 -23.53 8.57
C ASN A 102 19.53 -24.13 7.31
N LYS A 103 18.76 -24.32 6.24
CA LYS A 103 19.22 -24.83 4.93
C LYS A 103 19.35 -23.73 3.87
N ILE A 104 19.08 -22.47 4.20
CA ILE A 104 19.25 -21.36 3.25
C ILE A 104 20.74 -21.20 2.97
N THR A 105 21.14 -21.62 1.77
CA THR A 105 22.46 -21.39 1.17
C THR A 105 22.33 -20.23 0.18
N ALA A 106 22.16 -19.03 0.71
CA ALA A 106 22.07 -17.80 -0.08
C ALA A 106 23.18 -16.83 0.36
N VAL A 107 23.63 -15.98 -0.56
CA VAL A 107 24.64 -14.97 -0.24
C VAL A 107 24.00 -13.94 0.68
N ARG A 108 24.69 -13.58 1.78
CA ARG A 108 24.16 -12.63 2.78
C ARG A 108 23.64 -11.33 2.16
N LYS A 109 24.36 -10.79 1.17
CA LYS A 109 23.96 -9.57 0.45
C LYS A 109 22.63 -9.72 -0.29
N GLU A 110 22.34 -10.90 -0.85
CA GLU A 110 21.08 -11.16 -1.55
C GLU A 110 19.91 -11.18 -0.56
N MET A 111 20.12 -11.81 0.60
CA MET A 111 19.12 -11.86 1.66
C MET A 111 18.87 -10.48 2.28
N ASP A 112 19.91 -9.67 2.46
CA ASP A 112 19.78 -8.31 2.98
C ASP A 112 19.07 -7.39 1.97
N LEU A 113 19.35 -7.55 0.67
CA LEU A 113 18.63 -6.87 -0.40
C LEU A 113 17.15 -7.27 -0.41
N LEU A 114 16.84 -8.57 -0.40
CA LEU A 114 15.46 -9.06 -0.37
C LEU A 114 14.68 -8.54 0.85
N LYS A 115 15.29 -8.52 2.04
CA LYS A 115 14.67 -7.94 3.25
C LYS A 115 14.33 -6.46 3.04
N THR A 116 15.25 -5.70 2.45
CA THR A 116 15.06 -4.28 2.15
C THR A 116 13.93 -4.08 1.14
N THR A 117 13.91 -4.88 0.08
CA THR A 117 12.86 -4.86 -0.95
C THR A 117 11.48 -5.23 -0.39
N VAL A 118 11.39 -6.26 0.45
CA VAL A 118 10.12 -6.66 1.10
C VAL A 118 9.61 -5.55 2.02
N HIS A 119 10.50 -4.92 2.80
CA HIS A 119 10.14 -3.80 3.65
C HIS A 119 9.65 -2.59 2.83
N LEU A 120 10.31 -2.31 1.69
CA LEU A 120 9.88 -1.26 0.78
C LEU A 120 8.49 -1.56 0.20
N LEU A 121 8.25 -2.79 -0.28
CA LEU A 121 6.94 -3.22 -0.77
C LEU A 121 5.86 -3.07 0.30
N HIS A 122 6.14 -3.44 1.54
CA HIS A 122 5.21 -3.23 2.67
C HIS A 122 4.85 -1.75 2.82
N GLY A 123 5.85 -0.86 2.80
CA GLY A 123 5.64 0.59 2.84
C GLY A 123 4.81 1.11 1.66
N GLN A 124 5.02 0.58 0.45
CA GLN A 124 4.20 0.92 -0.71
C GLN A 124 2.76 0.42 -0.53
N THR A 125 2.57 -0.78 0.02
CA THR A 125 1.23 -1.33 0.27
C THR A 125 0.47 -0.48 1.30
N ASP A 126 1.12 -0.04 2.38
CA ASP A 126 0.58 0.90 3.37
C ASP A 126 0.16 2.22 2.72
N ASN A 127 1.05 2.84 1.93
CA ASN A 127 0.77 4.10 1.23
C ASN A 127 -0.42 3.96 0.26
N CYS A 128 -0.53 2.85 -0.46
CA CYS A 128 -1.67 2.59 -1.34
C CYS A 128 -2.97 2.34 -0.54
N LEU A 129 -2.91 1.55 0.54
CA LEU A 129 -4.08 1.22 1.38
C LEU A 129 -4.63 2.43 2.17
N THR A 130 -3.78 3.40 2.48
CA THR A 130 -4.22 4.67 3.09
C THR A 130 -4.90 5.60 2.08
N LYS A 131 -4.71 5.38 0.76
CA LYS A 131 -5.18 6.22 -0.35
C LYS A 131 -6.10 5.47 -1.35
N ILE A 132 -6.75 4.37 -0.92
CA ILE A 132 -7.53 3.51 -1.84
C ILE A 132 -8.62 4.24 -2.62
N ASP A 133 -9.24 5.24 -2.00
CA ASP A 133 -10.30 6.06 -2.55
C ASP A 133 -9.82 6.87 -3.76
N ARG A 134 -8.57 7.34 -3.71
CA ARG A 134 -7.97 8.14 -4.78
C ARG A 134 -7.39 7.28 -5.88
N LEU A 135 -6.80 6.14 -5.53
CA LEU A 135 -6.04 5.31 -6.48
C LEU A 135 -6.93 4.40 -7.33
N PHE A 136 -8.05 3.89 -6.78
CA PHE A 136 -8.89 2.90 -7.47
C PHE A 136 -10.30 3.45 -7.74
N GLN A 137 -10.40 4.51 -8.54
CA GLN A 137 -11.69 5.10 -8.91
C GLN A 137 -12.47 4.22 -9.88
N ASP A 138 -11.79 3.65 -10.88
CA ASP A 138 -12.42 2.92 -11.99
C ASP A 138 -12.66 1.44 -11.67
N SER A 139 -11.77 0.82 -10.88
CA SER A 139 -11.79 -0.61 -10.55
C SER A 139 -11.51 -0.90 -9.06
N PRO A 140 -12.33 -0.35 -8.13
CA PRO A 140 -12.09 -0.41 -6.69
C PRO A 140 -12.00 -1.83 -6.14
N THR A 141 -12.81 -2.75 -6.66
CA THR A 141 -12.90 -4.10 -6.13
C THR A 141 -11.68 -4.94 -6.50
N GLU A 142 -11.27 -4.91 -7.77
CA GLU A 142 -10.14 -5.69 -8.28
C GLU A 142 -8.79 -5.14 -7.80
N GLY A 143 -8.63 -3.81 -7.79
CA GLY A 143 -7.41 -3.16 -7.31
C GLY A 143 -7.17 -3.42 -5.82
N VAL A 144 -8.19 -3.24 -4.99
CA VAL A 144 -8.07 -3.48 -3.55
C VAL A 144 -7.85 -4.96 -3.25
N ALA A 145 -8.52 -5.89 -3.97
CA ALA A 145 -8.29 -7.32 -3.80
C ALA A 145 -6.83 -7.69 -4.10
N SER A 146 -6.29 -7.20 -5.22
CA SER A 146 -4.90 -7.46 -5.63
C SER A 146 -3.90 -6.86 -4.65
N LEU A 147 -4.22 -5.71 -4.07
CA LEU A 147 -3.39 -5.05 -3.05
C LEU A 147 -3.40 -5.79 -1.71
N ILE A 148 -4.55 -6.37 -1.32
CA ILE A 148 -4.66 -7.22 -0.13
C ILE A 148 -3.86 -8.52 -0.34
N GLU A 149 -3.92 -9.12 -1.53
CA GLU A 149 -3.14 -10.30 -1.88
C GLU A 149 -1.63 -10.00 -1.80
N LEU A 150 -1.19 -8.87 -2.37
CA LEU A 150 0.21 -8.42 -2.26
C LEU A 150 0.61 -8.25 -0.80
N LEU A 151 -0.23 -7.61 0.02
CA LEU A 151 0.04 -7.45 1.46
C LEU A 151 0.19 -8.81 2.14
N ALA A 152 -0.69 -9.77 1.86
CA ALA A 152 -0.60 -11.11 2.44
C ALA A 152 0.74 -11.79 2.10
N GLU A 153 1.15 -11.75 0.83
CA GLU A 153 2.44 -12.31 0.38
C GLU A 153 3.64 -11.58 1.00
N VAL A 154 3.57 -10.26 1.15
CA VAL A 154 4.60 -9.46 1.82
C VAL A 154 4.73 -9.85 3.29
N LEU A 155 3.63 -9.95 4.04
CA LEU A 155 3.65 -10.33 5.46
C LEU A 155 4.17 -11.76 5.66
N ASP A 156 3.80 -12.65 4.77
CA ASP A 156 4.31 -14.02 4.73
C ASP A 156 5.83 -14.08 4.44
N ALA A 157 6.30 -13.27 3.49
CA ALA A 157 7.72 -13.11 3.19
C ALA A 157 8.45 -12.52 4.40
N GLU A 158 7.90 -11.50 5.05
CA GLU A 158 8.44 -10.93 6.29
C GLU A 158 8.54 -11.98 7.39
N MET A 159 7.46 -12.73 7.62
CA MET A 159 7.45 -13.82 8.60
C MET A 159 8.56 -14.82 8.27
N SER A 160 8.73 -15.18 7.00
CA SER A 160 9.75 -16.14 6.53
C SER A 160 11.18 -15.60 6.64
N LEU A 161 11.42 -14.32 6.41
CA LEU A 161 12.76 -13.70 6.38
C LEU A 161 13.23 -13.18 7.74
N PHE A 162 12.34 -12.62 8.55
CA PHE A 162 12.68 -11.99 9.84
C PHE A 162 12.43 -12.90 11.03
N GLY A 163 11.56 -13.90 10.90
CA GLY A 163 11.23 -14.80 12.01
C GLY A 163 10.48 -14.18 13.16
N LYS A 164 10.01 -12.95 12.99
CA LYS A 164 9.15 -12.27 13.96
C LYS A 164 7.71 -12.70 13.72
N ARG A 165 6.94 -12.78 14.80
CA ARG A 165 5.47 -12.91 14.68
C ARG A 165 4.94 -11.64 14.04
N VAL A 166 4.38 -11.78 12.87
CA VAL A 166 3.74 -10.70 12.13
C VAL A 166 2.26 -10.68 12.51
N LEU A 167 1.68 -9.49 12.60
CA LEU A 167 0.24 -9.31 12.80
C LEU A 167 -0.53 -9.92 11.62
N THR A 168 -1.79 -10.28 11.84
CA THR A 168 -2.62 -10.81 10.76
C THR A 168 -2.88 -9.73 9.70
N VAL A 169 -3.19 -10.16 8.47
CA VAL A 169 -3.58 -9.25 7.38
C VAL A 169 -4.73 -8.34 7.83
N GLU A 170 -5.72 -8.89 8.54
CA GLU A 170 -6.86 -8.14 9.06
C GLU A 170 -6.44 -7.03 10.06
N GLU A 171 -5.49 -7.32 10.95
CA GLU A 171 -4.99 -6.34 11.92
C GLU A 171 -4.25 -5.19 11.23
N TRP A 172 -3.44 -5.50 10.21
CA TRP A 172 -2.78 -4.49 9.40
C TRP A 172 -3.78 -3.64 8.61
N LEU A 173 -4.75 -4.27 7.94
CA LEU A 173 -5.81 -3.56 7.23
C LEU A 173 -6.59 -2.62 8.17
N LYS A 174 -6.96 -3.08 9.37
CA LYS A 174 -7.59 -2.22 10.39
C LYS A 174 -6.71 -1.02 10.76
N ARG A 175 -5.40 -1.22 10.90
CA ARG A 175 -4.45 -0.12 11.20
C ARG A 175 -4.36 0.88 10.06
N TYR A 176 -4.23 0.41 8.82
CA TYR A 176 -4.12 1.28 7.64
C TYR A 176 -5.41 2.06 7.40
N LEU A 177 -6.56 1.41 7.52
CA LEU A 177 -7.84 2.10 7.41
C LEU A 177 -8.03 3.14 8.51
N LYS A 178 -7.73 2.83 9.77
CA LYS A 178 -7.78 3.80 10.87
C LYS A 178 -6.90 5.02 10.60
N ARG A 179 -5.67 4.80 10.12
CA ARG A 179 -4.75 5.89 9.77
C ARG A 179 -5.29 6.72 8.60
N GLY A 180 -5.78 6.07 7.54
CA GLY A 180 -6.38 6.74 6.39
C GLY A 180 -7.60 7.59 6.77
N PHE A 181 -8.50 7.05 7.58
CA PHE A 181 -9.67 7.80 8.08
C PHE A 181 -9.29 8.96 8.98
N ALA A 182 -8.27 8.81 9.84
CA ALA A 182 -7.78 9.92 10.67
C ALA A 182 -7.26 11.08 9.81
N LEU A 183 -6.46 10.79 8.78
CA LEU A 183 -5.97 11.82 7.85
C LEU A 183 -7.09 12.50 7.07
N ARG A 184 -8.09 11.73 6.61
CA ARG A 184 -9.26 12.29 5.91
C ARG A 184 -10.13 13.14 6.82
N TYR A 185 -10.30 12.73 8.07
CA TYR A 185 -11.03 13.49 9.07
C TYR A 185 -10.38 14.85 9.32
N GLU A 186 -9.07 14.91 9.58
CA GLU A 186 -8.38 16.19 9.79
C GLU A 186 -8.46 17.09 8.53
N ARG A 187 -8.25 16.53 7.33
CA ARG A 187 -8.41 17.30 6.09
C ARG A 187 -9.83 17.87 5.91
N ARG A 188 -10.88 17.10 6.22
CA ARG A 188 -12.27 17.58 6.11
C ARG A 188 -12.60 18.64 7.15
N LYS A 189 -12.05 18.49 8.35
CA LYS A 189 -12.16 19.47 9.43
C LYS A 189 -11.52 20.80 9.02
N GLU A 190 -10.36 20.78 8.38
CA GLU A 190 -9.72 21.98 7.80
C GLU A 190 -10.59 22.61 6.71
N ILE A 191 -11.04 21.84 5.72
CA ILE A 191 -11.87 22.34 4.60
C ILE A 191 -13.15 23.02 5.12
N HIS A 192 -13.89 22.37 6.01
CA HIS A 192 -15.12 22.95 6.54
C HIS A 192 -14.87 24.11 7.52
N ALA A 193 -13.73 24.12 8.23
CA ALA A 193 -13.32 25.27 9.02
C ALA A 193 -13.07 26.48 8.13
N ASP A 194 -12.39 26.30 6.99
CA ASP A 194 -12.13 27.38 6.03
C ASP A 194 -13.43 27.90 5.38
N GLU A 195 -14.34 27.00 4.99
CA GLU A 195 -15.66 27.36 4.45
C GLU A 195 -16.50 28.19 5.44
N THR A 196 -16.45 27.83 6.72
CA THR A 196 -17.19 28.52 7.79
C THR A 196 -16.51 29.80 8.29
N MET A 197 -15.19 29.93 8.12
CA MET A 197 -14.43 31.14 8.47
C MET A 197 -14.48 32.20 7.35
N ASN A 198 -14.48 31.79 6.08
CA ASN A 198 -14.67 32.70 4.95
C ASN A 198 -16.03 33.43 5.00
N THR A 199 -17.00 32.90 5.74
CA THR A 199 -18.31 33.53 5.96
C THR A 199 -18.38 34.42 7.21
N ARG A 200 -17.35 34.45 8.08
CA ARG A 200 -17.34 35.25 9.31
C ARG A 200 -15.96 35.84 9.61
N THR A 201 -15.84 37.15 9.44
CA THR A 201 -14.71 38.00 9.88
C THR A 201 -14.07 37.55 11.21
N ALA A 202 -12.83 37.08 11.10
CA ALA A 202 -11.73 37.09 12.09
C ALA A 202 -12.11 36.96 13.58
N LYS A 203 -12.70 35.82 13.99
CA LYS A 203 -12.77 35.43 15.41
C LYS A 203 -12.14 34.05 15.63
N PRO A 204 -11.59 33.78 16.83
CA PRO A 204 -10.92 32.52 17.15
C PRO A 204 -11.83 31.31 16.94
N PHE A 205 -11.21 30.19 16.55
CA PHE A 205 -11.88 28.93 16.23
C PHE A 205 -12.73 28.42 17.40
N VAL A 206 -14.05 28.60 17.29
CA VAL A 206 -15.02 27.97 18.19
C VAL A 206 -15.81 26.96 17.36
N PRO A 207 -15.83 25.66 17.75
CA PRO A 207 -16.60 24.65 17.03
C PRO A 207 -18.09 25.03 17.05
N THR A 208 -18.60 25.45 15.90
CA THR A 208 -20.02 25.80 15.76
C THR A 208 -20.85 24.53 15.53
N PRO A 209 -22.10 24.46 16.01
CA PRO A 209 -22.99 23.34 15.71
C PRO A 209 -23.17 23.09 14.21
N ALA A 210 -23.08 24.14 13.38
CA ALA A 210 -23.12 24.04 11.93
C ALA A 210 -21.92 23.25 11.37
N LEU A 211 -20.70 23.55 11.85
CA LEU A 211 -19.48 22.82 11.46
C LEU A 211 -19.57 21.33 11.86
N VAL A 212 -20.04 21.05 13.08
CA VAL A 212 -20.19 19.67 13.56
C VAL A 212 -21.21 18.91 12.71
N ASN A 213 -22.36 19.52 12.39
CA ASN A 213 -23.37 18.88 11.54
C ASN A 213 -22.85 18.62 10.12
N ALA A 214 -22.10 19.55 9.52
CA ALA A 214 -21.48 19.37 8.21
C ALA A 214 -20.46 18.20 8.23
N LEU A 215 -19.61 18.14 9.26
CA LEU A 215 -18.66 17.05 9.44
C LEU A 215 -19.35 15.70 9.61
N LEU A 216 -20.42 15.63 10.41
CA LEU A 216 -21.16 14.38 10.62
C LEU A 216 -21.81 13.88 9.33
N LEU A 217 -22.38 14.76 8.51
CA LEU A 217 -22.93 14.40 7.20
C LEU A 217 -21.84 13.89 6.26
N SER A 218 -20.72 14.61 6.19
CA SER A 218 -19.56 14.26 5.38
C SER A 218 -19.01 12.86 5.75
N ILE A 219 -18.83 12.59 7.05
CA ILE A 219 -18.39 11.29 7.56
C ILE A 219 -19.41 10.19 7.23
N LYS A 220 -20.70 10.46 7.42
CA LYS A 220 -21.77 9.48 7.11
C LYS A 220 -21.75 9.09 5.64
N ASP A 221 -21.61 10.06 4.74
CA ASP A 221 -21.57 9.82 3.30
C ASP A 221 -20.30 9.05 2.90
N GLU A 222 -19.17 9.37 3.50
CA GLU A 222 -17.90 8.65 3.27
C GLU A 222 -17.99 7.20 3.72
N VAL A 223 -18.53 6.94 4.93
CA VAL A 223 -18.69 5.58 5.44
C VAL A 223 -19.64 4.79 4.55
N LYS A 224 -20.71 5.42 4.04
CA LYS A 224 -21.64 4.80 3.10
C LYS A 224 -20.93 4.46 1.79
N GLU A 225 -20.19 5.41 1.21
CA GLU A 225 -19.43 5.20 -0.02
C GLU A 225 -18.39 4.08 0.13
N TYR A 226 -17.65 4.06 1.25
CA TYR A 226 -16.68 3.02 1.56
C TYR A 226 -17.32 1.65 1.65
N ARG A 227 -18.48 1.58 2.31
CA ARG A 227 -19.26 0.36 2.42
C ARG A 227 -19.71 -0.10 1.03
N ASP A 228 -20.31 0.78 0.24
CA ASP A 228 -20.87 0.42 -1.06
C ASP A 228 -19.78 -0.01 -2.06
N LYS A 229 -18.62 0.66 -2.06
CA LYS A 229 -17.51 0.36 -2.98
C LYS A 229 -16.63 -0.82 -2.54
N PHE A 230 -16.27 -0.90 -1.26
CA PHE A 230 -15.21 -1.81 -0.80
C PHE A 230 -15.69 -2.98 0.07
N GLN A 231 -16.89 -2.94 0.65
CA GLN A 231 -17.42 -4.05 1.46
C GLN A 231 -17.41 -5.41 0.73
N PRO A 232 -17.68 -5.50 -0.58
CA PRO A 232 -17.64 -6.79 -1.28
C PRO A 232 -16.26 -7.46 -1.27
N VAL A 233 -15.18 -6.68 -1.21
CA VAL A 233 -13.80 -7.19 -1.23
C VAL A 233 -13.43 -7.82 0.11
N PHE A 234 -13.79 -7.16 1.22
CA PHE A 234 -13.46 -7.62 2.57
C PHE A 234 -14.33 -8.79 3.07
N ARG A 235 -15.35 -9.21 2.31
CA ARG A 235 -16.19 -10.37 2.65
C ARG A 235 -15.69 -11.68 2.05
N ARG A 236 -14.77 -11.61 1.09
CA ARG A 236 -14.12 -12.78 0.49
C ARG A 236 -12.94 -13.20 1.35
#